data_AF-A0AAN8V462-F1
#
_entry.id   AF-A0AAN8V462-F1
#
_cell.length_a   1.000
_cell.length_b   1.000
_cell.length_c   1.000
_cell.angle_alpha   90.00
_cell.angle_beta   90.00
_cell.angle_gamma   90.00
#
_symmetry.space_group_name_H-M   'P 1'
#
loop_
_entity.id
_entity.type
_entity.pdbx_description
1 polymer ?
#
loop_
_entity_poly.entity_id
_entity_poly.type
_entity_poly.pdbx_seq_one_letter_code
_entity_poly.pdbx_strand_id
1 'polypeptide(L)'
;MAKPRKLKPEDQKSEPSSAILRHQKLCLYIDFDSRRIFGFTELEIAVPDTGIVALHASNLAIERVTVDGEPVEFDHFSHFPEVESEKRWSSIDNVSSAADAASATYVSALERESNPNLIIKCEKSLKLVNEQAEKPNSENGGIHYDLEFTVADNLVAVSTGSLLHQILSNDDPPRKTYVYRIKVPVSARWISLVVAPFEILPDQHSGVISHMCLPGYMQKLLNTVNFFHSAFSHYEVYLSASFPFESYKQVFIPPEMAVTSLSSGASISIFGSQILFDERIIDQVC
;
A
#
# COMPACT_ATOMS: atom_id res chain seq x y z
N MET A 1 -16.54 57.73 28.75
CA MET A 1 -16.15 56.95 27.56
C MET A 1 -14.98 56.05 27.92
N ALA A 2 -15.19 54.73 28.01
CA ALA A 2 -14.13 53.75 28.17
C ALA A 2 -14.29 52.71 27.06
N LYS A 3 -13.28 52.55 26.21
CA LYS A 3 -13.28 51.57 25.12
C LYS A 3 -13.01 50.16 25.69
N PRO A 4 -13.76 49.12 25.30
CA PRO A 4 -13.44 47.75 25.67
C PRO A 4 -12.23 47.25 24.85
N ARG A 5 -11.22 46.72 25.54
CA ARG A 5 -10.08 46.01 24.93
C ARG A 5 -10.57 44.65 24.44
N LYS A 6 -10.50 44.41 23.13
CA LYS A 6 -10.64 43.07 22.53
C LYS A 6 -9.38 42.26 22.87
N LEU A 7 -9.54 41.16 23.60
CA LEU A 7 -8.55 40.10 23.70
C LEU A 7 -8.49 39.38 22.33
N LYS A 8 -7.29 39.26 21.78
CA LYS A 8 -7.03 38.40 20.61
C LYS A 8 -7.19 36.94 21.05
N PRO A 9 -7.82 36.06 20.27
CA PRO A 9 -7.72 34.63 20.52
C PRO A 9 -6.28 34.21 20.24
N GLU A 10 -5.62 33.63 21.24
CA GLU A 10 -4.40 32.86 21.01
C GLU A 10 -4.78 31.63 20.19
N ASP A 11 -4.27 31.52 18.97
CA ASP A 11 -4.28 30.29 18.20
C ASP A 11 -3.42 29.27 18.94
N GLN A 12 -4.02 28.53 19.88
CA GLN A 12 -3.46 27.29 20.38
C GLN A 12 -3.51 26.27 19.23
N LYS A 13 -2.44 26.24 18.44
CA LYS A 13 -2.15 25.12 17.55
C LYS A 13 -2.09 23.88 18.43
N SER A 14 -3.12 23.04 18.36
CA SER A 14 -3.16 21.75 19.03
C SER A 14 -1.94 20.94 18.59
N GLU A 15 -1.00 20.71 19.50
CA GLU A 15 0.21 19.94 19.21
C GLU A 15 -0.15 18.48 18.93
N PRO A 16 0.51 17.82 17.97
CA PRO A 16 0.14 16.48 17.56
C PRO A 16 0.50 15.49 18.68
N SER A 17 -0.53 14.87 19.27
CA SER A 17 -0.38 13.81 20.27
C SER A 17 0.17 12.50 19.69
N SER A 18 0.23 12.37 18.37
CA SER A 18 0.69 11.19 17.64
C SER A 18 1.67 11.57 16.53
N ALA A 19 2.55 10.62 16.19
CA ALA A 19 3.44 10.76 15.05
C ALA A 19 2.64 10.91 13.75
N ILE A 20 2.99 11.91 12.93
CA ILE A 20 2.36 12.13 11.61
C ILE A 20 3.39 11.79 10.53
N LEU A 21 3.11 10.74 9.76
CA LEU A 21 3.85 10.42 8.54
C LEU A 21 3.55 11.47 7.46
N ARG A 22 4.57 11.98 6.78
CA ARG A 22 4.45 12.94 5.68
C ARG A 22 4.81 12.32 4.34
N HIS A 23 5.87 11.52 4.33
CA HIS A 23 6.35 10.83 3.15
C HIS A 23 6.94 9.49 3.55
N GLN A 24 6.76 8.50 2.69
CA GLN A 24 7.40 7.21 2.82
C GLN A 24 8.05 6.81 1.50
N LYS A 25 9.34 6.49 1.57
CA LYS A 25 10.05 5.77 0.52
C LYS A 25 10.16 4.30 0.91
N LEU A 26 9.87 3.39 -0.01
CA LEU A 26 10.03 1.95 0.17
C LEU A 26 10.89 1.41 -0.96
N CYS A 27 12.00 0.75 -0.63
CA CYS A 27 12.88 0.09 -1.60
C CYS A 27 12.95 -1.39 -1.26
N LEU A 28 12.45 -2.26 -2.14
CA LEU A 28 12.47 -3.71 -1.95
C LEU A 28 13.23 -4.41 -3.08
N TYR A 29 13.96 -5.45 -2.69
CA TYR A 29 14.57 -6.45 -3.55
C TYR A 29 13.81 -7.76 -3.34
N ILE A 30 13.27 -8.30 -4.42
CA ILE A 30 12.48 -9.52 -4.42
C ILE A 30 13.27 -10.61 -5.14
N ASP A 31 13.71 -11.60 -4.38
CA ASP A 31 14.54 -12.70 -4.85
C ASP A 31 13.79 -14.02 -4.69
N PHE A 32 13.28 -14.55 -5.81
CA PHE A 32 12.49 -15.77 -5.84
C PHE A 32 13.32 -17.02 -5.60
N ASP A 33 14.60 -17.01 -6.01
CA ASP A 33 15.51 -18.15 -5.88
C ASP A 33 15.83 -18.44 -4.41
N SER A 34 16.17 -17.39 -3.66
CA SER A 34 16.40 -17.46 -2.22
C SER A 34 15.13 -17.35 -1.38
N ARG A 35 13.97 -17.07 -2.01
CA ARG A 35 12.67 -16.81 -1.36
C ARG A 35 12.75 -15.71 -0.31
N ARG A 36 13.45 -14.61 -0.65
CA ARG A 36 13.66 -13.47 0.24
C ARG A 36 13.11 -12.20 -0.35
N ILE A 37 12.46 -11.42 0.50
CA ILE A 37 12.15 -10.02 0.26
C ILE A 37 12.96 -9.24 1.30
N PHE A 38 13.80 -8.32 0.85
CA PHE A 38 14.64 -7.50 1.73
C PHE A 38 14.76 -6.09 1.15
N GLY A 39 15.16 -5.13 1.97
CA GLY A 39 15.20 -3.74 1.56
C GLY A 39 15.14 -2.80 2.74
N PHE A 40 14.72 -1.57 2.48
CA PHE A 40 14.59 -0.54 3.51
C PHE A 40 13.38 0.35 3.23
N THR A 41 12.94 1.05 4.26
CA THR A 41 11.97 2.13 4.12
C THR A 41 12.49 3.37 4.83
N GLU A 42 12.32 4.53 4.21
CA GLU A 42 12.61 5.84 4.79
C GLU A 42 11.29 6.53 5.07
N LEU A 43 11.16 7.11 6.27
CA LEU A 43 9.93 7.74 6.73
C LEU A 43 10.24 9.18 7.14
N GLU A 44 9.58 10.15 6.50
CA GLU A 44 9.56 11.53 7.01
C GLU A 44 8.40 11.66 8.01
N ILE A 45 8.74 11.76 9.30
CA ILE A 45 7.77 11.77 10.39
C ILE A 45 7.88 13.07 11.18
N ALA A 46 6.74 13.72 11.44
CA ALA A 46 6.65 14.70 12.51
C ALA A 46 6.63 13.96 13.85
N VAL A 47 7.78 13.95 14.53
CA VAL A 47 7.97 13.23 15.80
C VAL A 47 7.13 13.89 16.91
N PRO A 48 6.38 13.12 17.71
CA PRO A 48 5.61 13.65 18.83
C PRO A 48 6.53 14.14 19.95
N ASP A 49 6.02 14.98 20.86
CA ASP A 49 6.80 15.53 21.97
C ASP A 49 7.37 14.48 22.93
N THR A 50 6.75 13.31 22.97
CA THR A 50 7.23 12.15 23.72
C THR A 50 8.60 11.67 23.23
N GLY A 51 8.99 12.01 22.00
CA GLY A 51 10.21 11.49 21.36
C GLY A 51 10.14 10.01 21.02
N ILE A 52 8.96 9.38 21.13
CA ILE A 52 8.77 7.96 20.85
C ILE A 52 7.94 7.81 19.58
N VAL A 53 8.49 7.09 18.61
CA VAL A 53 7.78 6.66 17.41
C VAL A 53 7.50 5.16 17.52
N ALA A 54 6.22 4.80 17.43
CA ALA A 54 5.78 3.42 17.49
C ALA A 54 5.19 3.00 16.15
N LEU A 55 5.67 1.90 15.57
CA LEU A 55 5.32 1.42 14.24
C LEU A 55 4.86 -0.05 14.31
N HIS A 56 4.02 -0.45 13.35
CA HIS A 56 3.74 -1.85 13.10
C HIS A 56 4.78 -2.44 12.14
N ALA A 57 5.44 -3.50 12.57
CA ALA A 57 6.50 -4.21 11.85
C ALA A 57 6.43 -5.72 12.16
N SER A 58 5.23 -6.30 12.09
CA SER A 58 5.01 -7.73 12.31
C SER A 58 5.60 -8.56 11.17
N ASN A 59 6.14 -9.73 11.49
CA ASN A 59 6.74 -10.68 10.54
C ASN A 59 7.91 -10.09 9.72
N LEU A 60 8.61 -9.08 10.25
CA LEU A 60 9.81 -8.50 9.67
C LEU A 60 11.03 -8.81 10.55
N ALA A 61 12.16 -9.11 9.91
CA ALA A 61 13.46 -9.11 10.58
C ALA A 61 14.08 -7.72 10.41
N ILE A 62 14.08 -6.91 11.47
CA ILE A 62 14.63 -5.56 11.45
C ILE A 62 16.12 -5.62 11.79
N GLU A 63 16.97 -5.38 10.80
CA GLU A 63 18.44 -5.42 10.98
C GLU A 63 19.00 -4.14 11.61
N ARG A 64 18.44 -2.98 11.21
CA ARG A 64 18.94 -1.67 11.66
C ARG A 64 17.83 -0.62 11.58
N VAL A 65 17.85 0.32 12.52
CA VAL A 65 17.06 1.55 12.48
C VAL A 65 18.03 2.73 12.60
N THR A 66 17.82 3.77 11.80
CA THR A 66 18.60 5.02 11.83
C THR A 66 17.66 6.21 11.90
N VAL A 67 18.01 7.23 12.67
CA VAL A 67 17.31 8.52 12.74
C VAL A 67 18.29 9.63 12.35
N ASP A 68 17.93 10.43 11.35
CA ASP A 68 18.80 11.48 10.80
C ASP A 68 20.21 11.00 10.38
N GLY A 69 20.31 9.74 9.93
CA GLY A 69 21.56 9.10 9.52
C GLY A 69 22.31 8.38 10.66
N GLU A 70 21.92 8.58 11.90
CA GLU A 70 22.58 7.98 13.07
C GLU A 70 21.86 6.70 13.51
N PRO A 71 22.56 5.58 13.77
CA PRO A 71 21.97 4.38 14.32
C PRO A 71 21.33 4.63 15.69
N VAL A 72 20.15 4.06 15.92
CA VAL A 72 19.42 4.17 17.19
C VAL A 72 19.08 2.80 17.76
N GLU A 73 18.98 2.72 19.08
CA GLU A 73 18.37 1.56 19.74
C GLU A 73 16.86 1.54 19.52
N PHE A 74 16.33 0.35 19.32
CA PHE A 74 14.90 0.12 19.12
C PHE A 74 14.47 -1.16 19.82
N ASP A 75 13.22 -1.18 20.29
CA ASP A 75 12.60 -2.38 20.83
C ASP A 75 11.68 -2.97 19.76
N HIS A 76 11.90 -4.23 19.38
CA HIS A 76 11.04 -4.96 18.43
C HIS A 76 10.43 -6.18 19.09
N PHE A 77 9.12 -6.18 19.20
CA PHE A 77 8.33 -7.25 19.80
C PHE A 77 7.76 -8.12 18.69
N SER A 78 8.14 -9.40 18.68
CA SER A 78 7.49 -10.36 17.79
C SER A 78 6.14 -10.73 18.38
N HIS A 79 5.05 -10.26 17.77
CA HIS A 79 3.75 -10.85 18.01
C HIS A 79 3.75 -12.22 17.34
N PHE A 80 3.85 -13.28 18.13
CA PHE A 80 3.49 -14.60 17.63
C PHE A 80 2.02 -14.50 17.20
N PRO A 81 1.67 -14.88 15.97
CA PRO A 81 0.28 -14.93 15.59
C PRO A 81 -0.39 -15.93 16.54
N GLU A 82 -1.22 -15.41 17.44
CA GLU A 82 -2.28 -16.23 18.00
C GLU A 82 -3.00 -16.79 16.78
N VAL A 83 -2.93 -18.10 16.60
CA VAL A 83 -3.66 -18.79 15.55
C VAL A 83 -5.09 -18.33 15.72
N GLU A 84 -5.59 -17.51 14.79
CA GLU A 84 -7.00 -17.16 14.71
C GLU A 84 -7.72 -18.50 14.61
N SER A 85 -8.24 -18.97 15.74
CA SER A 85 -8.70 -20.34 15.81
C SER A 85 -9.91 -20.39 14.90
N GLU A 86 -9.84 -21.14 13.80
CA GLU A 86 -11.00 -21.49 12.98
C GLU A 86 -12.15 -22.07 13.85
N LYS A 87 -11.81 -22.52 15.07
CA LYS A 87 -12.74 -22.84 16.16
C LYS A 87 -13.77 -21.75 16.49
N ARG A 88 -13.50 -20.46 16.22
CA ARG A 88 -14.46 -19.36 16.52
C ARG A 88 -15.66 -19.38 15.57
N TRP A 89 -15.46 -19.82 14.32
CA TRP A 89 -16.52 -19.93 13.31
C TRP A 89 -17.12 -21.33 13.24
N SER A 90 -16.52 -22.34 13.89
CA SER A 90 -16.95 -23.74 13.83
C SER A 90 -18.20 -24.07 14.66
N SER A 91 -18.74 -23.13 15.44
CA SER A 91 -19.89 -23.34 16.34
C SER A 91 -21.00 -22.32 16.11
N ILE A 92 -21.19 -21.91 14.85
CA ILE A 92 -22.23 -20.96 14.46
C ILE A 92 -23.50 -21.74 14.12
N ASP A 93 -24.44 -21.74 15.05
CA ASP A 93 -25.73 -22.42 14.88
C ASP A 93 -26.90 -21.44 14.70
N ASN A 94 -26.67 -20.14 14.96
CA ASN A 94 -27.68 -19.09 14.86
C ASN A 94 -27.07 -17.68 14.68
N VAL A 95 -27.93 -16.70 14.40
CA VAL A 95 -27.54 -15.30 14.18
C VAL A 95 -26.82 -14.68 15.38
N SER A 96 -27.17 -15.06 16.62
CA SER A 96 -26.48 -14.56 17.82
C SER A 96 -25.04 -15.07 17.88
N SER A 97 -24.83 -16.38 17.71
CA SER A 97 -23.48 -16.96 17.67
C SER A 97 -22.62 -16.41 16.52
N ALA A 98 -23.24 -16.09 15.37
CA ALA A 98 -22.56 -15.42 14.27
C ALA A 98 -22.15 -13.99 14.64
N ALA A 99 -23.05 -13.23 15.29
CA ALA A 99 -22.76 -11.88 15.76
C ALA A 99 -21.66 -11.86 16.83
N ASP A 100 -21.68 -12.81 17.76
CA ASP A 100 -20.65 -12.95 18.79
C ASP A 100 -19.29 -13.30 18.18
N ALA A 101 -19.23 -14.24 17.23
CA ALA A 101 -18.00 -14.60 16.52
C ALA A 101 -17.44 -13.43 15.69
N ALA A 102 -18.31 -12.71 14.98
CA ALA A 102 -17.93 -11.51 14.22
C ALA A 102 -17.44 -10.39 15.13
N SER A 103 -18.14 -10.13 16.24
CA SER A 103 -17.76 -9.13 17.25
C SER A 103 -16.40 -9.46 17.87
N ALA A 104 -16.18 -10.71 18.29
CA ALA A 104 -14.90 -11.15 18.83
C ALA A 104 -13.75 -11.03 17.81
N THR A 105 -14.00 -11.36 16.54
CA THR A 105 -13.02 -11.20 15.45
C THR A 105 -12.68 -9.71 15.24
N TYR A 106 -13.69 -8.84 15.24
CA TYR A 106 -13.52 -7.40 15.11
C TYR A 106 -12.73 -6.80 16.28
N VAL A 107 -13.10 -7.12 17.52
CA VAL A 107 -12.39 -6.63 18.72
C VAL A 107 -10.93 -7.10 18.70
N SER A 108 -10.68 -8.36 18.36
CA SER A 108 -9.31 -8.89 18.25
C SER A 108 -8.49 -8.18 17.16
N ALA A 109 -9.12 -7.81 16.03
CA ALA A 109 -8.47 -7.01 15.00
C ALA A 109 -8.12 -5.60 15.51
N LEU A 110 -9.02 -4.94 16.25
CA LEU A 110 -8.77 -3.62 16.86
C LEU A 110 -7.65 -3.68 17.90
N GLU A 111 -7.64 -4.69 18.75
CA GLU A 111 -6.57 -4.88 19.75
C GLU A 111 -5.20 -5.01 19.06
N ARG A 112 -5.12 -5.82 18.00
CA ARG A 112 -3.91 -5.97 17.18
C ARG A 112 -3.49 -4.67 16.48
N GLU A 113 -4.44 -3.91 15.97
CA GLU A 113 -4.17 -2.59 15.36
C GLU A 113 -3.75 -1.53 16.39
N SER A 114 -4.14 -1.67 17.66
CA SER A 114 -3.76 -0.73 18.72
C SER A 114 -2.39 -0.98 19.34
N ASN A 115 -1.74 -2.11 19.01
CA ASN A 115 -0.49 -2.52 19.63
C ASN A 115 0.68 -2.49 18.62
N PRO A 116 1.38 -1.34 18.48
CA PRO A 116 2.57 -1.26 17.66
C PRO A 116 3.71 -2.05 18.30
N ASN A 117 4.55 -2.66 17.47
CA ASN A 117 5.51 -3.66 17.89
C ASN A 117 6.97 -3.32 17.54
N LEU A 118 7.20 -2.15 16.95
CA LEU A 118 8.52 -1.55 16.79
C LEU A 118 8.50 -0.17 17.47
N ILE A 119 9.30 -0.01 18.52
CA ILE A 119 9.40 1.22 19.29
C ILE A 119 10.78 1.85 19.07
N ILE A 120 10.78 3.07 18.57
CA ILE A 120 11.98 3.84 18.24
C ILE A 120 12.03 5.06 19.15
N LYS A 121 13.13 5.22 19.86
CA LYS A 121 13.39 6.41 20.69
C LYS A 121 14.14 7.42 19.83
N CYS A 122 13.44 8.46 19.41
CA CYS A 122 14.03 9.61 18.76
C CYS A 122 14.52 10.55 19.85
N GLU A 123 15.84 10.55 20.08
CA GLU A 123 16.44 11.64 20.85
C GLU A 123 16.12 12.96 20.14
N LYS A 124 15.72 13.99 20.88
CA LYS A 124 15.59 15.33 20.31
C LYS A 124 16.99 15.73 19.84
N SER A 125 17.28 15.52 18.56
CA SER A 125 18.40 16.12 17.87
C SER A 125 18.25 17.64 18.06
N LEU A 126 18.98 18.22 19.03
CA LEU A 126 19.16 19.66 19.14
C LEU A 126 20.04 20.13 17.98
N LYS A 127 19.60 19.92 16.74
CA LYS A 127 20.20 20.53 15.56
C LYS A 127 19.60 21.93 15.49
N LEU A 128 20.37 22.91 15.95
CA LEU A 128 20.24 24.32 15.56
C LEU A 128 20.28 24.38 14.04
N VAL A 129 19.13 24.33 13.38
CA VAL A 129 19.05 24.56 11.93
C VAL A 129 18.72 26.03 11.73
N ASN A 130 19.73 26.77 11.27
CA ASN A 130 19.58 28.08 10.66
C ASN A 130 18.45 28.03 9.63
N GLU A 131 17.49 28.92 9.77
CA GLU A 131 16.45 29.18 8.80
C GLU A 131 17.09 29.67 7.49
N GLN A 132 17.23 28.79 6.50
CA GLN A 132 17.16 29.08 5.07
C GLN A 132 17.45 27.78 4.28
N ALA A 133 16.44 26.92 4.18
CA ALA A 133 16.33 25.97 3.08
C ALA A 133 14.91 26.11 2.53
N GLU A 134 14.84 26.48 1.25
CA GLU A 134 13.59 26.68 0.50
C GLU A 134 12.71 25.44 0.62
N LYS A 135 11.54 25.61 1.24
CA LYS A 135 10.48 24.60 1.18
C LYS A 135 9.96 24.57 -0.26
N PRO A 136 9.95 23.43 -0.96
CA PRO A 136 9.07 23.30 -2.09
C PRO A 136 7.64 23.46 -1.58
N ASN A 137 6.88 24.36 -2.20
CA ASN A 137 5.45 24.54 -1.96
C ASN A 137 4.73 23.19 -2.17
N SER A 138 4.49 22.45 -1.10
CA SER A 138 3.54 21.33 -1.11
C SER A 138 2.15 21.92 -0.91
N GLU A 139 1.54 22.35 -2.02
CA GLU A 139 0.11 22.54 -2.11
C GLU A 139 -0.55 21.15 -2.14
N ASN A 140 -0.65 20.55 -0.95
CA ASN A 140 -1.56 19.49 -0.49
C ASN A 140 -0.85 18.68 0.61
N GLY A 141 -1.17 18.94 1.88
CA GLY A 141 -0.54 18.30 3.04
C GLY A 141 -0.88 16.82 3.27
N GLY A 142 -1.00 16.04 2.19
CA GLY A 142 -1.28 14.61 2.22
C GLY A 142 -0.02 13.75 2.19
N ILE A 143 -0.16 12.49 2.61
CA ILE A 143 0.93 11.51 2.59
C ILE A 143 1.18 11.07 1.15
N HIS A 144 2.44 11.05 0.74
CA HIS A 144 2.85 10.52 -0.56
C HIS A 144 3.82 9.35 -0.39
N TYR A 145 3.81 8.43 -1.36
CA TYR A 145 4.66 7.24 -1.34
C TYR A 145 5.53 7.15 -2.59
N ASP A 146 6.82 6.88 -2.41
CA ASP A 146 7.75 6.48 -3.46
C ASP A 146 8.11 5.01 -3.25
N LEU A 147 7.85 4.17 -4.25
CA LEU A 147 7.99 2.72 -4.13
C LEU A 147 8.94 2.22 -5.22
N GLU A 148 10.02 1.55 -4.83
CA GLU A 148 11.02 0.98 -5.72
C GLU A 148 11.05 -0.54 -5.53
N PHE A 149 10.82 -1.29 -6.61
CA PHE A 149 10.81 -2.75 -6.58
C PHE A 149 11.83 -3.31 -7.55
N THR A 150 12.85 -3.97 -7.03
CA THR A 150 13.90 -4.61 -7.83
C THR A 150 13.65 -6.12 -7.91
N VAL A 151 13.54 -6.64 -9.14
CA VAL A 151 13.18 -8.02 -9.47
C VAL A 151 14.12 -8.58 -10.54
N ALA A 152 14.09 -9.89 -10.77
CA ALA A 152 14.78 -10.51 -11.90
C ALA A 152 14.30 -9.95 -13.27
N ASP A 153 15.16 -10.02 -14.28
CA ASP A 153 14.91 -9.45 -15.62
C ASP A 153 13.69 -10.05 -16.35
N ASN A 154 13.31 -11.29 -16.03
CA ASN A 154 12.15 -11.98 -16.57
C ASN A 154 10.84 -11.71 -15.80
N LEU A 155 10.88 -10.97 -14.70
CA LEU A 155 9.72 -10.67 -13.86
C LEU A 155 9.25 -9.23 -14.02
N VAL A 156 7.97 -8.97 -13.77
CA VAL A 156 7.36 -7.63 -13.77
C VAL A 156 6.81 -7.36 -12.38
N ALA A 157 7.19 -6.22 -11.80
CA ALA A 157 6.61 -5.73 -10.55
C ALA A 157 5.47 -4.76 -10.86
N VAL A 158 4.27 -5.06 -10.35
CA VAL A 158 3.07 -4.25 -10.53
C VAL A 158 2.59 -3.77 -9.17
N SER A 159 2.46 -2.45 -8.99
CA SER A 159 2.08 -1.86 -7.71
C SER A 159 1.03 -0.76 -7.83
N THR A 160 0.43 -0.38 -6.71
CA THR A 160 -0.39 0.84 -6.58
C THR A 160 0.42 2.08 -7.00
N GLY A 161 -0.25 3.06 -7.63
CA GLY A 161 0.35 4.32 -8.09
C GLY A 161 0.77 4.31 -9.56
N SER A 162 1.43 5.38 -9.98
CA SER A 162 1.92 5.57 -11.36
C SER A 162 3.34 5.04 -11.50
N LEU A 163 3.61 4.25 -12.54
CA LEU A 163 4.97 3.85 -12.91
C LEU A 163 5.69 5.06 -13.52
N LEU A 164 6.76 5.52 -12.88
CA LEU A 164 7.55 6.66 -13.35
C LEU A 164 8.63 6.24 -14.35
N HIS A 165 9.39 5.20 -14.00
CA HIS A 165 10.43 4.65 -14.85
C HIS A 165 10.73 3.21 -14.48
N GLN A 166 11.28 2.50 -15.46
CA GLN A 166 11.83 1.16 -15.32
C GLN A 166 13.32 1.25 -15.65
N ILE A 167 14.16 0.77 -14.74
CA ILE A 167 15.62 0.77 -14.90
C ILE A 167 16.09 -0.68 -14.99
N LEU A 168 16.89 -1.00 -16.01
CA LEU A 168 17.59 -2.26 -16.10
C LEU A 168 19.01 -2.06 -15.56
N SER A 169 19.41 -2.87 -14.58
CA SER A 169 20.77 -2.82 -14.03
C SER A 169 21.77 -3.45 -15.00
N ASN A 170 23.03 -3.03 -14.88
CA ASN A 170 24.15 -3.60 -15.62
C ASN A 170 24.82 -4.77 -14.84
N ASP A 171 24.11 -5.36 -13.87
CA ASP A 171 24.60 -6.49 -13.09
C ASP A 171 24.60 -7.78 -13.93
N ASP A 172 25.30 -8.81 -13.47
CA ASP A 172 25.26 -10.17 -14.03
C ASP A 172 24.83 -11.17 -12.94
N PRO A 173 23.59 -11.69 -12.95
CA PRO A 173 22.54 -11.44 -13.95
C PRO A 173 21.87 -10.05 -13.78
N PRO A 174 21.30 -9.49 -14.87
CA PRO A 174 20.65 -8.18 -14.82
C PRO A 174 19.35 -8.21 -14.00
N ARG A 175 19.03 -7.07 -13.37
CA ARG A 175 17.81 -6.90 -12.58
C ARG A 175 17.00 -5.70 -13.08
N LYS A 176 15.68 -5.74 -12.93
CA LYS A 176 14.79 -4.63 -13.26
C LYS A 176 14.30 -3.95 -11.99
N THR A 177 14.44 -2.64 -11.94
CA THR A 177 13.87 -1.79 -10.88
C THR A 177 12.70 -1.00 -11.43
N TYR A 178 11.53 -1.20 -10.83
CA TYR A 178 10.30 -0.48 -11.13
C TYR A 178 10.08 0.61 -10.09
N VAL A 179 9.98 1.87 -10.52
CA VAL A 179 9.79 3.02 -9.64
C VAL A 179 8.37 3.56 -9.78
N TYR A 180 7.58 3.37 -8.74
CA TYR A 180 6.19 3.82 -8.63
C TYR A 180 6.07 5.02 -7.69
N ARG A 181 5.09 5.88 -7.96
CA ARG A 181 4.72 6.99 -7.08
C ARG A 181 3.22 7.05 -6.85
N ILE A 182 2.82 7.24 -5.59
CA ILE A 182 1.43 7.47 -5.20
C ILE A 182 1.31 8.93 -4.74
N LYS A 183 0.74 9.78 -5.59
CA LYS A 183 0.50 11.21 -5.30
C LYS A 183 -0.81 11.46 -4.56
N VAL A 184 -1.81 10.59 -4.71
CA VAL A 184 -3.07 10.73 -4.01
C VAL A 184 -2.91 10.18 -2.59
N PRO A 185 -3.31 10.89 -1.53
CA PRO A 185 -3.20 10.39 -0.16
C PRO A 185 -4.03 9.12 0.03
N VAL A 186 -3.34 8.03 0.36
CA VAL A 186 -3.96 6.73 0.64
C VAL A 186 -3.41 6.16 1.95
N SER A 187 -4.23 5.39 2.65
CA SER A 187 -3.72 4.57 3.76
C SER A 187 -2.77 3.51 3.21
N ALA A 188 -1.68 3.23 3.94
CA ALA A 188 -0.68 2.21 3.57
C ALA A 188 -1.31 0.82 3.31
N ARG A 189 -2.48 0.52 3.91
CA ARG A 189 -3.24 -0.71 3.67
C ARG A 189 -3.64 -0.92 2.21
N TRP A 190 -3.78 0.15 1.42
CA TRP A 190 -4.19 0.10 0.02
C TRP A 190 -3.00 0.03 -0.96
N ILE A 191 -1.78 -0.11 -0.44
CA ILE A 191 -0.59 -0.36 -1.25
C ILE A 191 -0.49 -1.86 -1.47
N SER A 192 -0.46 -2.27 -2.73
CA SER A 192 -0.34 -3.68 -3.12
C SER A 192 0.81 -3.84 -4.09
N LEU A 193 1.49 -4.98 -4.01
CA LEU A 193 2.57 -5.38 -4.91
C LEU A 193 2.28 -6.79 -5.44
N VAL A 194 2.41 -6.97 -6.74
CA VAL A 194 2.39 -8.29 -7.38
C VAL A 194 3.60 -8.42 -8.28
N VAL A 195 4.33 -9.52 -8.14
CA VAL A 195 5.54 -9.80 -8.94
C VAL A 195 5.39 -11.16 -9.60
N ALA A 196 5.43 -11.19 -10.93
CA ALA A 196 5.34 -12.42 -11.72
C ALA A 196 5.85 -12.18 -13.16
N PRO A 197 6.03 -13.21 -14.00
CA PRO A 197 6.42 -13.04 -15.40
C PRO A 197 5.23 -12.57 -16.26
N PHE A 198 4.68 -11.40 -15.96
CA PHE A 198 3.44 -10.91 -16.57
C PHE A 198 3.60 -10.53 -18.05
N GLU A 199 2.56 -10.84 -18.82
CA GLU A 199 2.27 -10.20 -20.10
C GLU A 199 1.34 -8.99 -19.84
N ILE A 200 1.64 -7.85 -20.47
CA ILE A 200 0.91 -6.60 -20.26
C ILE A 200 0.03 -6.30 -21.48
N LEU A 201 -1.25 -6.09 -21.25
CA LEU A 201 -2.26 -5.69 -22.22
C LEU A 201 -2.76 -4.28 -21.87
N PRO A 202 -2.34 -3.22 -22.58
CA PRO A 202 -2.95 -1.91 -22.41
C PRO A 202 -4.40 -1.91 -22.94
N ASP A 203 -5.27 -1.14 -22.30
CA ASP A 203 -6.64 -0.95 -22.79
C ASP A 203 -6.63 -0.15 -24.11
N GLN A 204 -7.52 -0.50 -25.04
CA GLN A 204 -7.56 0.11 -26.38
C GLN A 204 -8.27 1.47 -26.39
N HIS A 205 -9.11 1.74 -25.40
CA HIS A 205 -9.98 2.91 -25.31
C HIS A 205 -9.52 3.91 -24.24
N SER A 206 -8.70 3.48 -23.29
CA SER A 206 -8.20 4.28 -22.17
C SER A 206 -6.70 4.12 -21.96
N GLY A 207 -5.95 5.23 -22.08
CA GLY A 207 -4.52 5.26 -21.77
C GLY A 207 -4.18 5.13 -20.28
N VAL A 208 -5.19 5.12 -19.40
CA VAL A 208 -5.03 5.01 -17.94
C VAL A 208 -5.10 3.54 -17.49
N ILE A 209 -5.76 2.67 -18.27
CA ILE A 209 -6.07 1.31 -17.87
C ILE A 209 -5.07 0.33 -18.50
N SER A 210 -4.60 -0.61 -17.70
CA SER A 210 -3.80 -1.75 -18.18
C SER A 210 -4.17 -3.02 -17.45
N HIS A 211 -4.01 -4.14 -18.15
CA HIS A 211 -4.34 -5.46 -17.67
C HIS A 211 -3.08 -6.34 -17.75
N MET A 212 -2.92 -7.23 -16.78
CA MET A 212 -1.76 -8.12 -16.68
C MET A 212 -2.21 -9.53 -16.38
N CYS A 213 -1.64 -10.52 -17.08
CA CYS A 213 -1.85 -11.94 -16.78
C CYS A 213 -0.55 -12.72 -16.91
N LEU A 214 -0.53 -13.94 -16.39
CA LEU A 214 0.57 -14.86 -16.66
C LEU A 214 0.58 -15.30 -18.14
N PRO A 215 1.73 -15.76 -18.65
CA PRO A 215 1.84 -16.24 -20.02
C PRO A 215 0.85 -17.37 -20.31
N GLY A 216 0.24 -17.34 -21.49
CA GLY A 216 -0.76 -18.33 -21.92
C GLY A 216 -2.22 -17.96 -21.60
N TYR A 217 -2.46 -16.88 -20.86
CA TYR A 217 -3.82 -16.40 -20.53
C TYR A 217 -4.29 -15.20 -21.38
N MET A 218 -3.44 -14.66 -22.25
CA MET A 218 -3.70 -13.42 -23.01
C MET A 218 -5.02 -13.43 -23.78
N GLN A 219 -5.35 -14.53 -24.47
CA GLN A 219 -6.58 -14.58 -25.25
C GLN A 219 -7.84 -14.56 -24.38
N LYS A 220 -7.78 -15.19 -23.20
CA LYS A 220 -8.88 -15.13 -22.23
C LYS A 220 -8.99 -13.75 -21.61
N LEU A 221 -7.85 -13.13 -21.30
CA LEU A 221 -7.79 -11.77 -20.79
C LEU A 221 -8.49 -10.79 -21.73
N LEU A 222 -8.17 -10.83 -23.03
CA LEU A 222 -8.80 -9.99 -24.06
C LEU A 222 -10.33 -10.10 -24.04
N ASN A 223 -10.87 -11.32 -23.99
CA ASN A 223 -12.31 -11.53 -23.95
C ASN A 223 -12.93 -10.97 -22.66
N THR A 224 -12.25 -11.16 -21.53
CA THR A 224 -12.75 -10.78 -20.21
C THR A 224 -12.77 -9.27 -19.99
N VAL A 225 -11.75 -8.55 -20.45
CA VAL A 225 -11.60 -7.11 -20.16
C VAL A 225 -12.21 -6.20 -21.23
N ASN A 226 -12.69 -6.75 -22.34
CA ASN A 226 -13.18 -5.97 -23.49
C ASN A 226 -14.22 -4.89 -23.14
N PHE A 227 -15.12 -5.18 -22.18
CA PHE A 227 -16.14 -4.24 -21.74
C PHE A 227 -15.68 -3.30 -20.60
N PHE A 228 -14.51 -3.53 -20.02
CA PHE A 228 -14.11 -2.87 -18.77
C PHE A 228 -14.03 -1.35 -18.90
N HIS A 229 -13.46 -0.83 -20.00
CA HIS A 229 -13.41 0.63 -20.24
C HIS A 229 -14.81 1.27 -20.25
N SER A 230 -15.83 0.58 -20.78
CA SER A 230 -17.20 1.08 -20.84
C SER A 230 -17.81 1.20 -19.43
N ALA A 231 -17.59 0.18 -18.58
CA ALA A 231 -17.99 0.23 -17.18
C ALA A 231 -17.25 1.33 -16.42
N PHE A 232 -15.93 1.44 -16.63
CA PHE A 232 -15.07 2.45 -16.01
C PHE A 232 -15.55 3.87 -16.35
N SER A 233 -15.71 4.18 -17.64
CA SER A 233 -16.20 5.50 -18.10
C SER A 233 -17.63 5.79 -17.63
N HIS A 234 -18.49 4.76 -17.55
CA HIS A 234 -19.84 4.94 -17.01
C HIS A 234 -19.80 5.40 -15.55
N TYR A 235 -18.94 4.82 -14.71
CA TYR A 235 -18.80 5.25 -13.32
C TYR A 235 -18.27 6.68 -13.18
N GLU A 236 -17.35 7.11 -14.05
CA GLU A 236 -16.89 8.51 -14.04
C GLU A 236 -18.01 9.48 -14.35
N VAL A 237 -18.85 9.17 -15.34
CA VAL A 237 -20.04 9.96 -15.68
C VAL A 237 -21.06 9.94 -14.54
N TYR A 238 -21.37 8.74 -14.03
CA TYR A 238 -22.36 8.55 -12.97
C TYR A 238 -21.98 9.28 -11.68
N LEU A 239 -20.72 9.19 -11.25
CA LEU A 239 -20.21 9.87 -10.06
C LEU A 239 -19.88 11.34 -10.31
N SER A 240 -19.93 11.79 -11.58
CA SER A 240 -19.51 13.14 -11.99
C SER A 240 -18.09 13.47 -11.51
N ALA A 241 -17.20 12.48 -11.51
CA ALA A 241 -15.84 12.57 -11.03
C ALA A 241 -14.93 11.65 -11.84
N SER A 242 -13.78 12.14 -12.28
CA SER A 242 -12.76 11.32 -12.91
C SER A 242 -12.11 10.38 -11.91
N PHE A 243 -11.59 9.26 -12.38
CA PHE A 243 -10.78 8.36 -11.59
C PHE A 243 -9.59 9.12 -10.98
N PRO A 244 -9.34 9.01 -9.66
CA PRO A 244 -8.43 9.93 -8.97
C PRO A 244 -6.95 9.64 -9.20
N PHE A 245 -6.58 8.51 -9.82
CA PHE A 245 -5.18 8.14 -10.07
C PHE A 245 -4.83 8.19 -11.56
N GLU A 246 -3.55 8.42 -11.89
CA GLU A 246 -3.09 8.52 -13.28
C GLU A 246 -3.04 7.15 -14.00
N SER A 247 -3.12 6.04 -13.27
CA SER A 247 -3.20 4.70 -13.85
C SER A 247 -4.03 3.75 -12.99
N TYR A 248 -4.75 2.84 -13.65
CA TYR A 248 -5.47 1.74 -13.04
C TYR A 248 -5.01 0.40 -13.63
N LYS A 249 -4.81 -0.60 -12.78
CA LYS A 249 -4.19 -1.88 -13.16
C LYS A 249 -5.04 -3.06 -12.74
N GLN A 250 -5.31 -3.99 -13.65
CA GLN A 250 -5.96 -5.26 -13.32
C GLN A 250 -4.98 -6.40 -13.48
N VAL A 251 -4.74 -7.15 -12.42
CA VAL A 251 -3.77 -8.24 -12.41
C VAL A 251 -4.50 -9.56 -12.19
N PHE A 252 -4.31 -10.52 -13.08
CA PHE A 252 -4.94 -11.83 -13.02
C PHE A 252 -3.88 -12.88 -12.70
N ILE A 253 -4.01 -13.51 -11.53
CA ILE A 253 -3.08 -14.54 -11.03
C ILE A 253 -3.82 -15.83 -10.67
N PRO A 254 -3.19 -17.01 -10.81
CA PRO A 254 -3.77 -18.25 -10.36
C PRO A 254 -4.16 -18.26 -8.88
N PRO A 255 -5.24 -18.96 -8.48
CA PRO A 255 -5.67 -19.07 -7.08
C PRO A 255 -4.57 -19.51 -6.12
N GLU A 256 -3.65 -20.36 -6.57
CA GLU A 256 -2.52 -20.83 -5.77
C GLU A 256 -1.49 -19.74 -5.41
N MET A 257 -1.54 -18.60 -6.10
CA MET A 257 -0.67 -17.44 -5.84
C MET A 257 -1.34 -16.37 -4.95
N ALA A 258 -2.61 -16.53 -4.59
CA ALA A 258 -3.37 -15.54 -3.84
C ALA A 258 -4.08 -16.17 -2.64
N VAL A 259 -4.16 -15.45 -1.52
CA VAL A 259 -4.94 -15.89 -0.35
C VAL A 259 -6.45 -15.72 -0.59
N THR A 260 -6.83 -14.76 -1.44
CA THR A 260 -8.22 -14.45 -1.78
C THR A 260 -8.41 -14.40 -3.30
N SER A 261 -9.61 -14.71 -3.77
CA SER A 261 -9.98 -14.65 -5.19
C SER A 261 -10.06 -13.23 -5.75
N LEU A 262 -10.20 -12.24 -4.86
CA LEU A 262 -10.24 -10.82 -5.18
C LEU A 262 -9.51 -10.05 -4.07
N SER A 263 -8.64 -9.15 -4.48
CA SER A 263 -8.01 -8.16 -3.61
C SER A 263 -7.94 -6.81 -4.34
N SER A 264 -8.17 -5.72 -3.62
CA SER A 264 -8.15 -4.36 -4.18
C SER A 264 -7.14 -3.49 -3.44
N GLY A 265 -6.26 -2.86 -4.21
CA GLY A 265 -5.46 -1.71 -3.78
C GLY A 265 -6.09 -0.41 -4.27
N ALA A 266 -5.43 0.73 -4.01
CA ALA A 266 -6.02 2.03 -4.32
C ALA A 266 -6.20 2.28 -5.84
N SER A 267 -5.27 1.77 -6.65
CA SER A 267 -5.25 1.94 -8.10
C SER A 267 -4.93 0.64 -8.85
N ILE A 268 -5.22 -0.49 -8.20
CA ILE A 268 -4.93 -1.83 -8.68
C ILE A 268 -6.01 -2.79 -8.16
N SER A 269 -6.45 -3.73 -8.99
CA SER A 269 -7.29 -4.84 -8.57
C SER A 269 -6.64 -6.15 -9.00
N ILE A 270 -6.61 -7.10 -8.08
CA ILE A 270 -5.99 -8.41 -8.25
C ILE A 270 -7.10 -9.44 -8.22
N PHE A 271 -7.21 -10.19 -9.31
CA PHE A 271 -8.24 -11.19 -9.53
C PHE A 271 -7.61 -12.57 -9.65
N GLY A 272 -8.35 -13.58 -9.19
CA GLY A 272 -8.04 -14.96 -9.51
C GLY A 272 -8.28 -15.25 -11.00
N SER A 273 -7.36 -15.95 -11.66
CA SER A 273 -7.41 -16.23 -13.10
C SER A 273 -8.60 -17.11 -13.51
N GLN A 274 -9.33 -17.71 -12.56
CA GLN A 274 -10.56 -18.46 -12.82
C GLN A 274 -11.69 -17.60 -13.39
N ILE A 275 -11.64 -16.27 -13.25
CA ILE A 275 -12.64 -15.38 -13.84
C ILE A 275 -12.38 -15.10 -15.33
N LEU A 276 -11.19 -15.48 -15.82
CA LEU A 276 -10.83 -15.34 -17.23
C LEU A 276 -11.61 -16.37 -18.06
N PHE A 277 -12.26 -15.90 -19.13
CA PHE A 277 -13.12 -16.74 -19.95
C PHE A 277 -12.71 -16.73 -21.43
N ASP A 278 -12.99 -17.84 -22.10
CA ASP A 278 -12.85 -17.98 -23.54
C ASP A 278 -14.09 -17.41 -24.24
N GLU A 279 -13.95 -16.94 -25.48
CA GLU A 279 -15.01 -16.33 -26.31
C GLU A 279 -16.30 -17.17 -26.40
N ARG A 280 -16.18 -18.48 -26.16
CA ARG A 280 -17.28 -19.45 -26.25
C ARG A 280 -18.10 -19.60 -24.97
N ILE A 281 -17.72 -18.95 -23.88
CA ILE A 281 -18.40 -19.04 -22.58
C ILE A 281 -19.37 -17.85 -22.47
N ILE A 282 -20.67 -18.14 -22.54
CA ILE A 282 -21.76 -17.15 -22.47
C ILE A 282 -22.37 -17.10 -21.05
N ASP A 283 -22.19 -18.17 -20.26
CA ASP A 283 -22.73 -18.27 -18.90
C ASP A 283 -21.71 -17.78 -17.85
N GLN A 284 -21.73 -16.48 -17.56
CA GLN A 284 -21.47 -16.00 -16.19
C GLN A 284 -22.82 -15.61 -15.61
N VAL A 285 -23.52 -16.57 -15.01
CA VAL A 285 -24.77 -16.30 -14.29
C VAL A 285 -24.39 -15.51 -13.03
N CYS A 286 -24.92 -14.30 -12.94
CA CYS A 286 -24.79 -13.37 -11.82
C CYS A 286 -25.18 -13.97 -10.47
#